data_AF-A0AAV7BCJ3-F1
#
_entry.id   AF-A0AAV7BCJ3-F1
#
_cell.length_a   1.000
_cell.length_b   1.000
_cell.length_c   1.000
_cell.angle_alpha   90.00
_cell.angle_beta   90.00
_cell.angle_gamma   90.00
#
_symmetry.space_group_name_H-M   'P 1'
#
loop_
_entity.id
_entity.type
_entity.pdbx_description
1 polymer ?
#
loop_
_entity_poly.entity_id
_entity_poly.type
_entity_poly.pdbx_seq_one_letter_code
_entity_poly.pdbx_strand_id
1 'polypeptide(L)'
;MGGSSSAGSDGSTIAGSLDLGAHARLDTHTTSQVPGGRRTGWGSLIRICNSPLGPANFRVAPLRNCIVPDYIRERWALVGRESWRAFSLRVSNCGGIGTSTSLVNRRFNQLCNHDPLWKWPCRKYWLVSEDKKVQKNRSWKATFTEYYTDLGRYIHHYAKLKAAWDALKTYLGEHCPRMISSLKAGVQEEDLNAIEERINSKLPDDYRCSLRIHNGQKLVVPGLMGSMALSNHYRSEDLLDVDTAAGGYQRRIGLNQCLPITFCIHTGLSQYLSLADVEGRCRNEIFYQCPDQTTHNPAALDMFVTGTSFSQWFTSYVQHVVSGDYPIIRDQIFRYEHDKDCVATTEEITISVSTSFLPELSSIHPPHYFFTYRIR
;
A
#
# COMPACT_ATOMS: atom_id res chain seq x y z
N MET A 1 -15.50 -58.64 -29.97
CA MET A 1 -16.91 -58.56 -30.43
C MET A 1 -17.58 -57.59 -29.47
N GLY A 2 -17.71 -56.28 -29.73
CA GLY A 2 -18.48 -55.61 -30.80
C GLY A 2 -19.90 -55.36 -30.27
N GLY A 3 -20.57 -54.20 -30.34
CA GLY A 3 -20.32 -52.84 -30.82
C GLY A 3 -21.42 -51.93 -30.19
N SER A 4 -21.15 -50.65 -29.94
CA SER A 4 -21.64 -49.48 -30.71
C SER A 4 -23.16 -49.36 -30.91
N SER A 5 -23.73 -48.23 -30.45
CA SER A 5 -24.88 -47.54 -31.06
C SER A 5 -24.95 -46.09 -30.59
N SER A 6 -25.32 -45.20 -31.50
CA SER A 6 -25.09 -43.76 -31.58
C SER A 6 -26.39 -42.98 -31.74
N ALA A 7 -26.43 -41.71 -31.32
CA ALA A 7 -27.19 -40.57 -31.88
C ALA A 7 -26.94 -39.35 -30.96
N GLY A 8 -26.65 -38.11 -31.36
CA GLY A 8 -26.79 -37.41 -32.64
C GLY A 8 -28.06 -36.54 -32.65
N SER A 9 -27.97 -35.25 -32.31
CA SER A 9 -28.69 -34.15 -32.99
C SER A 9 -28.41 -32.76 -32.39
N ASP A 10 -28.07 -31.86 -33.31
CA ASP A 10 -27.94 -30.41 -33.20
C ASP A 10 -29.29 -29.68 -33.03
N GLY A 11 -29.21 -28.40 -32.64
CA GLY A 11 -29.85 -27.35 -33.46
C GLY A 11 -31.03 -26.55 -32.89
N SER A 12 -30.71 -25.36 -32.37
CA SER A 12 -31.30 -24.04 -32.68
C SER A 12 -32.79 -23.68 -32.37
N THR A 13 -32.90 -22.65 -31.51
CA THR A 13 -33.56 -21.33 -31.71
C THR A 13 -35.09 -21.21 -31.86
N ILE A 14 -35.66 -20.25 -31.11
CA ILE A 14 -36.63 -19.17 -31.49
C ILE A 14 -37.05 -18.46 -30.18
N ALA A 15 -36.61 -17.23 -29.92
CA ALA A 15 -37.20 -15.92 -30.29
C ALA A 15 -38.35 -15.46 -29.37
N GLY A 16 -38.24 -14.21 -28.92
CA GLY A 16 -39.26 -13.50 -28.13
C GLY A 16 -38.86 -12.05 -27.94
N SER A 17 -39.03 -11.26 -29.00
CA SER A 17 -38.95 -9.79 -29.01
C SER A 17 -40.24 -9.21 -28.45
N LEU A 18 -40.13 -8.19 -27.60
CA LEU A 18 -41.18 -7.19 -27.40
C LEU A 18 -40.54 -5.80 -27.32
N ASP A 19 -40.99 -5.00 -28.28
CA ASP A 19 -40.64 -3.64 -28.64
C ASP A 19 -41.44 -2.64 -27.79
N LEU A 20 -40.88 -1.45 -27.51
CA LEU A 20 -41.61 -0.23 -27.13
C LEU A 20 -40.68 0.99 -27.17
N GLY A 21 -40.60 1.62 -28.36
CA GLY A 21 -41.17 2.95 -28.57
C GLY A 21 -40.58 4.19 -27.88
N ALA A 22 -39.94 5.01 -28.72
CA ALA A 22 -40.01 6.48 -28.79
C ALA A 22 -39.31 7.36 -27.72
N HIS A 23 -38.29 8.10 -28.17
CA HIS A 23 -37.93 9.40 -27.59
C HIS A 23 -37.92 10.51 -28.65
N ALA A 24 -38.66 11.56 -28.33
CA ALA A 24 -38.73 12.83 -29.03
C ALA A 24 -37.51 13.72 -28.73
N ARG A 25 -37.19 14.59 -29.68
CA ARG A 25 -36.23 15.70 -29.62
C ARG A 25 -36.48 16.66 -28.45
N LEU A 26 -35.41 17.26 -27.92
CA LEU A 26 -35.30 18.70 -27.71
C LEU A 26 -33.84 19.13 -27.51
N ASP A 27 -33.44 20.13 -28.29
CA ASP A 27 -32.19 20.89 -28.24
C ASP A 27 -32.03 21.69 -26.94
N THR A 28 -30.80 21.96 -26.52
CA THR A 28 -30.31 23.35 -26.35
C THR A 28 -28.80 23.42 -26.06
N HIS A 29 -28.13 24.25 -26.85
CA HIS A 29 -26.80 24.84 -26.64
C HIS A 29 -26.74 25.72 -25.39
N THR A 30 -25.59 25.82 -24.72
CA THR A 30 -24.76 27.06 -24.71
C THR A 30 -23.41 26.90 -24.00
N THR A 31 -22.40 27.55 -24.57
CA THR A 31 -20.98 27.57 -24.18
C THR A 31 -20.60 29.00 -23.77
N SER A 32 -19.47 29.11 -23.04
CA SER A 32 -18.64 30.32 -22.82
C SER A 32 -19.04 31.20 -21.61
N GLN A 33 -18.17 31.88 -20.86
CA GLN A 33 -16.78 32.32 -21.08
C GLN A 33 -16.13 32.80 -19.76
N VAL A 34 -14.79 32.89 -19.75
CA VAL A 34 -13.87 33.49 -18.75
C VAL A 34 -13.65 34.98 -19.07
N PRO A 35 -13.38 35.89 -18.10
CA PRO A 35 -12.03 36.49 -17.89
C PRO A 35 -11.75 36.83 -16.39
N GLY A 36 -10.57 37.05 -15.81
CA GLY A 36 -9.21 37.37 -16.25
C GLY A 36 -8.65 38.50 -15.34
N GLY A 37 -7.44 38.36 -14.75
CA GLY A 37 -6.53 39.51 -14.50
C GLY A 37 -5.81 39.70 -13.14
N ARG A 38 -4.46 39.57 -13.19
CA ARG A 38 -3.35 40.40 -12.58
C ARG A 38 -3.16 40.46 -11.04
N ARG A 39 -1.99 40.74 -10.43
CA ARG A 39 -0.52 40.65 -10.65
C ARG A 39 0.13 41.43 -9.46
N THR A 40 1.23 40.94 -8.83
CA THR A 40 2.34 41.64 -8.10
C THR A 40 2.93 40.68 -7.05
N GLY A 41 4.23 40.38 -6.86
CA GLY A 41 5.49 41.01 -7.27
C GLY A 41 6.23 41.59 -6.05
N TRP A 42 7.21 40.88 -5.46
CA TRP A 42 8.25 41.44 -4.57
C TRP A 42 9.53 40.59 -4.63
N GLY A 43 10.67 41.28 -4.77
CA GLY A 43 12.01 40.74 -4.58
C GLY A 43 12.90 41.79 -3.91
N SER A 44 13.92 41.35 -3.18
CA SER A 44 15.30 41.91 -3.11
C SER A 44 15.98 41.80 -1.72
N LEU A 45 17.19 41.22 -1.75
CA LEU A 45 18.46 41.56 -1.07
C LEU A 45 18.55 41.75 0.48
N ILE A 46 19.61 41.20 1.09
CA ILE A 46 20.76 41.94 1.69
C ILE A 46 21.87 41.03 2.28
N ARG A 47 23.09 41.31 1.80
CA ARG A 47 24.49 41.34 2.34
C ARG A 47 25.13 40.25 3.21
N ILE A 48 26.33 39.91 2.73
CA ILE A 48 27.52 39.31 3.36
C ILE A 48 28.28 40.40 4.16
N CYS A 49 28.80 40.05 5.35
CA CYS A 49 29.90 40.75 6.01
C CYS A 49 30.99 39.75 6.40
N ASN A 50 32.24 40.16 6.18
CA ASN A 50 33.48 39.40 6.35
C ASN A 50 34.38 40.12 7.37
N SER A 51 35.25 39.36 8.04
CA SER A 51 36.57 39.75 8.64
C SER A 51 36.65 39.94 10.20
N PRO A 52 37.86 39.99 10.83
CA PRO A 52 38.50 38.83 11.49
C PRO A 52 39.22 39.14 12.84
N LEU A 53 39.36 38.22 13.81
CA LEU A 53 40.29 38.43 14.94
C LEU A 53 40.90 37.13 15.52
N GLY A 54 42.22 36.99 15.38
CA GLY A 54 43.20 36.83 16.48
C GLY A 54 43.28 35.55 17.33
N PRO A 55 44.48 34.98 17.58
CA PRO A 55 44.67 33.77 18.39
C PRO A 55 44.91 34.08 19.87
N ALA A 56 44.34 33.27 20.78
CA ALA A 56 44.74 33.24 22.18
C ALA A 56 44.83 31.78 22.68
N ASN A 57 46.04 31.39 23.08
CA ASN A 57 46.33 30.19 23.85
C ASN A 57 45.72 30.30 25.26
N PHE A 58 45.22 29.21 25.86
CA PHE A 58 45.58 28.78 27.22
C PHE A 58 44.93 27.42 27.60
N ARG A 59 45.83 26.47 27.93
CA ARG A 59 45.82 25.38 28.94
C ARG A 59 44.65 24.38 29.09
N VAL A 60 45.08 23.14 29.26
CA VAL A 60 44.34 21.93 29.64
C VAL A 60 44.07 21.90 31.16
N ALA A 61 42.84 21.54 31.55
CA ALA A 61 42.47 20.99 32.87
C ALA A 61 41.27 20.02 32.70
N PRO A 62 41.07 19.04 33.61
CA PRO A 62 40.49 17.74 33.29
C PRO A 62 38.95 17.61 33.45
N LEU A 63 38.43 16.56 32.79
CA LEU A 63 37.06 16.04 32.73
C LEU A 63 36.21 16.20 34.00
N ARG A 64 35.01 16.77 33.84
CA ARG A 64 33.74 16.31 34.46
C ARG A 64 32.55 17.02 33.81
N ASN A 65 31.52 16.23 33.46
CA ASN A 65 30.18 16.62 32.99
C ASN A 65 30.07 17.23 31.57
N CYS A 66 30.10 16.38 30.54
CA CYS A 66 29.58 16.74 29.22
C CYS A 66 28.06 16.56 29.20
N ILE A 67 27.34 17.61 29.59
CA ILE A 67 25.97 17.85 29.13
C ILE A 67 26.11 18.15 27.63
N VAL A 68 25.54 17.30 26.77
CA VAL A 68 25.50 17.58 25.32
C VAL A 68 24.65 18.84 25.14
N PRO A 69 25.20 19.96 24.62
CA PRO A 69 24.45 21.20 24.53
C PRO A 69 23.35 21.09 23.48
N ASP A 70 22.16 21.62 23.79
CA ASP A 70 20.96 21.65 22.93
C ASP A 70 21.20 22.28 21.54
N TYR A 71 22.29 23.02 21.38
CA TYR A 71 22.75 23.56 20.10
C TYR A 71 23.11 22.48 19.05
N ILE A 72 23.49 21.26 19.46
CA ILE A 72 23.68 20.14 18.51
C ILE A 72 22.31 19.59 18.05
N ARG A 73 21.25 19.71 18.84
CA ARG A 73 19.93 19.20 18.46
C ARG A 73 19.26 20.11 17.42
N GLU A 74 19.44 21.43 17.53
CA GLU A 74 18.84 22.42 16.62
C GLU A 74 19.58 22.57 15.28
N ARG A 75 20.92 22.47 15.23
CA ARG A 75 21.66 22.49 13.96
C ARG A 75 21.39 21.26 13.08
N TRP A 76 20.98 20.15 13.68
CA TRP A 76 20.62 18.93 12.95
C TRP A 76 19.22 18.97 12.35
N ALA A 77 18.35 19.88 12.78
CA ALA A 77 17.03 20.10 12.16
C ALA A 77 17.15 20.84 10.82
N LEU A 78 18.13 21.75 10.68
CA LEU A 78 18.36 22.53 9.45
C LEU A 78 19.28 21.84 8.44
N VAL A 79 20.24 21.02 8.89
CA VAL A 79 21.10 20.19 8.03
C VAL A 79 20.44 18.83 7.71
N GLY A 80 19.36 18.49 8.40
CA GLY A 80 18.78 17.15 8.51
C GLY A 80 17.94 16.60 7.37
N ARG A 81 17.58 17.41 6.36
CA ARG A 81 16.76 16.90 5.22
C ARG A 81 17.53 16.76 3.92
N GLU A 82 18.45 17.68 3.62
CA GLU A 82 19.22 17.63 2.38
C GLU A 82 20.60 16.98 2.54
N SER A 83 21.28 17.17 3.67
CA SER A 83 22.57 16.49 3.91
C SER A 83 22.40 15.01 4.23
N TRP A 84 21.25 14.57 4.77
CA TRP A 84 20.93 13.14 4.87
C TRP A 84 20.46 12.54 3.55
N ARG A 85 19.85 13.31 2.64
CA ARG A 85 19.64 12.86 1.25
C ARG A 85 20.99 12.67 0.55
N ALA A 86 21.93 13.60 0.72
CA ALA A 86 23.30 13.44 0.23
C ALA A 86 24.08 12.32 0.93
N PHE A 87 23.90 12.13 2.25
CA PHE A 87 24.53 11.05 3.04
C PHE A 87 23.95 9.68 2.68
N SER A 88 22.63 9.55 2.50
CA SER A 88 21.96 8.31 2.14
C SER A 88 22.12 7.97 0.66
N LEU A 89 22.21 8.94 -0.27
CA LEU A 89 22.52 8.64 -1.68
C LEU A 89 24.01 8.43 -1.93
N ARG A 90 24.93 9.12 -1.22
CA ARG A 90 26.39 8.95 -1.43
C ARG A 90 27.04 7.89 -0.55
N VAL A 91 26.46 7.48 0.57
CA VAL A 91 26.95 6.30 1.32
C VAL A 91 26.32 5.01 0.79
N SER A 92 25.16 5.08 0.12
CA SER A 92 24.49 3.89 -0.42
C SER A 92 24.71 3.58 -1.91
N ASN A 93 25.24 4.51 -2.73
CA ASN A 93 25.84 4.16 -4.03
C ASN A 93 27.23 3.51 -3.91
N CYS A 94 27.64 3.18 -2.69
CA CYS A 94 28.94 2.57 -2.39
C CYS A 94 28.97 1.04 -2.51
N GLY A 95 27.92 0.42 -3.04
CA GLY A 95 27.96 -0.99 -3.47
C GLY A 95 28.79 -1.23 -4.74
N GLY A 96 29.27 -0.16 -5.41
CA GLY A 96 30.09 -0.29 -6.63
C GLY A 96 31.12 0.81 -6.90
N ILE A 97 30.94 2.06 -6.44
CA ILE A 97 31.92 3.16 -6.68
C ILE A 97 32.00 4.09 -5.45
N GLY A 98 32.31 3.50 -4.29
CA GLY A 98 32.07 4.13 -2.98
C GLY A 98 33.27 4.44 -2.09
N THR A 99 34.48 4.37 -2.62
CA THR A 99 35.72 4.51 -1.83
C THR A 99 36.15 5.97 -1.62
N SER A 100 35.38 6.98 -2.00
CA SER A 100 35.99 8.32 -2.18
C SER A 100 35.78 9.35 -1.06
N THR A 101 34.81 9.25 -0.14
CA THR A 101 34.56 10.36 0.84
C THR A 101 34.84 10.02 2.29
N SER A 102 34.60 8.77 2.73
CA SER A 102 35.03 8.28 4.05
C SER A 102 36.52 8.01 4.13
N LEU A 103 37.18 7.79 2.98
CA LEU A 103 38.63 7.61 2.90
C LEU A 103 39.40 8.94 2.77
N VAL A 104 38.70 10.05 2.47
CA VAL A 104 39.32 11.37 2.23
C VAL A 104 39.25 12.29 3.46
N ASN A 105 38.30 12.06 4.38
CA ASN A 105 38.19 12.85 5.61
C ASN A 105 38.17 11.96 6.87
N ARG A 106 39.25 12.01 7.67
CA ARG A 106 39.39 11.20 8.90
C ARG A 106 38.28 11.45 9.92
N ARG A 107 37.79 12.68 10.07
CA ARG A 107 36.71 13.00 11.03
C ARG A 107 35.38 12.41 10.58
N PHE A 108 35.11 12.44 9.28
CA PHE A 108 33.92 11.81 8.72
C PHE A 108 33.97 10.28 8.85
N ASN A 109 35.14 9.67 8.64
CA ASN A 109 35.34 8.24 8.88
C ASN A 109 35.08 7.85 10.35
N GLN A 110 35.61 8.64 11.29
CA GLN A 110 35.37 8.43 12.73
C GLN A 110 33.89 8.52 13.08
N LEU A 111 33.17 9.51 12.53
CA LEU A 111 31.72 9.64 12.72
C LEU A 111 30.95 8.45 12.13
N CYS A 112 31.24 8.05 10.90
CA CYS A 112 30.59 6.90 10.26
C CYS A 112 30.89 5.56 10.97
N ASN A 113 31.95 5.47 11.77
CA ASN A 113 32.29 4.31 12.59
C ASN A 113 31.79 4.42 14.04
N HIS A 114 31.19 5.54 14.43
CA HIS A 114 30.66 5.74 15.77
C HIS A 114 29.33 4.98 15.93
N ASP A 115 29.40 3.78 16.52
CA ASP A 115 28.30 2.81 16.58
C ASP A 115 26.97 3.37 17.12
N PRO A 116 26.94 4.17 18.20
CA PRO A 116 25.69 4.73 18.71
C PRO A 116 24.88 5.56 17.71
N LEU A 117 25.50 6.12 16.66
CA LEU A 117 24.77 6.89 15.65
C LEU A 117 23.85 6.00 14.78
N TRP A 118 24.17 4.72 14.65
CA TRP A 118 23.42 3.76 13.83
C TRP A 118 22.21 3.18 14.56
N LYS A 119 22.10 3.40 15.87
CA LYS A 119 20.97 2.96 16.70
C LYS A 119 19.64 3.56 16.24
N TRP A 120 19.59 4.87 15.99
CA TRP A 120 18.35 5.52 15.55
C TRP A 120 17.91 5.06 14.15
N PRO A 121 18.78 5.00 13.12
CA PRO A 121 18.42 4.43 11.81
C PRO A 121 17.90 2.99 11.91
N CYS A 122 18.53 2.13 12.70
CA CYS A 122 18.06 0.74 12.92
C CYS A 122 16.66 0.69 13.53
N ARG A 123 16.38 1.54 14.51
CA ARG A 123 15.04 1.63 15.12
C ARG A 123 14.01 2.19 14.15
N LYS A 124 14.36 3.25 13.42
CA LYS A 124 13.43 3.96 12.53
C LYS A 124 13.07 3.14 11.30
N TYR A 125 14.05 2.58 10.61
CA TYR A 125 13.81 1.94 9.30
C TYR A 125 13.60 0.43 9.41
N TRP A 126 14.21 -0.24 10.38
CA TRP A 126 14.19 -1.70 10.50
C TRP A 126 13.44 -2.20 11.73
N LEU A 127 12.94 -1.30 12.59
CA LEU A 127 12.22 -1.63 13.83
C LEU A 127 13.00 -2.57 14.76
N VAL A 128 14.33 -2.46 14.76
CA VAL A 128 15.20 -3.29 15.60
C VAL A 128 15.16 -2.79 17.04
N SER A 129 14.70 -3.65 17.97
CA SER A 129 14.76 -3.41 19.41
C SER A 129 16.15 -3.70 19.98
N GLU A 130 16.43 -3.17 21.18
CA GLU A 130 17.68 -3.47 21.90
C GLU A 130 17.84 -4.97 22.15
N ASP A 131 16.76 -5.65 22.54
CA ASP A 131 16.79 -7.08 22.89
C ASP A 131 17.23 -7.95 21.70
N LYS A 132 16.72 -7.64 20.51
CA LYS A 132 17.12 -8.32 19.26
C LYS A 132 18.59 -8.08 18.91
N LYS A 133 19.11 -6.88 19.20
CA LYS A 133 20.53 -6.56 19.01
C LYS A 133 21.41 -7.30 20.00
N VAL A 134 21.00 -7.37 21.27
CA VAL A 134 21.73 -8.10 22.34
C VAL A 134 21.83 -9.58 21.98
N GLN A 135 20.74 -10.19 21.48
CA GLN A 135 20.74 -11.58 21.02
C GLN A 135 21.73 -11.85 19.88
N LYS A 136 21.86 -10.91 18.92
CA LYS A 136 22.80 -11.05 17.78
C LYS A 136 24.26 -10.74 18.13
N ASN A 137 24.55 -10.13 19.28
CA ASN A 137 25.89 -9.68 19.70
C ASN A 137 26.68 -8.91 18.61
N ARG A 138 25.98 -8.05 17.84
CA ARG A 138 26.56 -7.26 16.73
C ARG A 138 26.50 -5.76 17.02
N SER A 139 27.35 -4.97 16.37
CA SER A 139 27.30 -3.51 16.45
C SER A 139 26.08 -2.96 15.70
N TRP A 140 25.54 -1.80 16.10
CA TRP A 140 24.42 -1.15 15.42
C TRP A 140 24.72 -0.88 13.94
N LYS A 141 25.96 -0.48 13.63
CA LYS A 141 26.41 -0.29 12.26
C LYS A 141 26.34 -1.59 11.45
N ALA A 142 26.87 -2.68 11.99
CA ALA A 142 26.86 -3.97 11.29
C ALA A 142 25.42 -4.45 11.07
N THR A 143 24.55 -4.29 12.07
CA THR A 143 23.12 -4.59 11.93
C THR A 143 22.47 -3.72 10.85
N PHE A 144 22.72 -2.42 10.83
CA PHE A 144 22.16 -1.56 9.79
C PHE A 144 22.60 -2.00 8.40
N THR A 145 23.90 -2.26 8.22
CA THR A 145 24.45 -2.70 6.93
C THR A 145 23.86 -4.04 6.49
N GLU A 146 23.73 -5.02 7.40
CA GLU A 146 23.09 -6.32 7.10
C GLU A 146 21.67 -6.14 6.57
N TYR A 147 20.85 -5.38 7.29
CA TYR A 147 19.47 -5.09 6.85
C TYR A 147 19.42 -4.26 5.58
N TYR A 148 20.34 -3.31 5.40
CA TYR A 148 20.37 -2.48 4.20
C TYR A 148 20.78 -3.29 2.96
N THR A 149 21.67 -4.26 3.09
CA THR A 149 22.06 -5.13 1.97
C THR A 149 20.88 -5.97 1.48
N ASP A 150 20.04 -6.47 2.39
CA ASP A 150 18.87 -7.30 2.03
C ASP A 150 17.63 -6.46 1.68
N LEU A 151 17.26 -5.51 2.54
CA LEU A 151 15.99 -4.76 2.48
C LEU A 151 16.17 -3.28 2.11
N GLY A 152 17.38 -2.84 1.76
CA GLY A 152 17.69 -1.44 1.46
C GLY A 152 16.82 -0.84 0.36
N ARG A 153 16.41 -1.65 -0.62
CA ARG A 153 15.43 -1.28 -1.66
C ARG A 153 14.13 -0.75 -1.07
N TYR A 154 13.71 -1.28 0.08
CA TYR A 154 12.42 -1.00 0.71
C TYR A 154 12.50 -0.02 1.87
N ILE A 155 13.61 0.72 2.04
CA ILE A 155 13.87 1.56 3.22
C ILE A 155 12.73 2.57 3.53
N HIS A 156 12.01 3.03 2.51
CA HIS A 156 10.90 3.99 2.67
C HIS A 156 9.56 3.33 3.04
N HIS A 157 9.41 2.02 2.83
CA HIS A 157 8.15 1.29 3.00
C HIS A 157 8.18 0.32 4.18
N TYR A 158 9.36 -0.28 4.46
CA TYR A 158 9.50 -1.40 5.39
C TYR A 158 8.95 -1.11 6.77
N ALA A 159 9.39 -0.03 7.42
CA ALA A 159 8.94 0.29 8.77
C ALA A 159 7.42 0.46 8.86
N LYS A 160 6.80 1.14 7.87
CA LYS A 160 5.36 1.39 7.83
C LYS A 160 4.58 0.08 7.64
N LEU A 161 4.97 -0.71 6.64
CA LEU A 161 4.29 -1.98 6.31
C LEU A 161 4.51 -3.02 7.41
N LYS A 162 5.71 -3.11 7.98
CA LYS A 162 6.03 -4.04 9.05
C LYS A 162 5.25 -3.73 10.31
N ALA A 163 5.13 -2.44 10.68
CA ALA A 163 4.30 -2.02 11.80
C ALA A 163 2.82 -2.37 11.58
N ALA A 164 2.29 -2.14 10.36
CA ALA A 164 0.92 -2.51 10.04
C ALA A 164 0.69 -4.04 10.13
N TRP A 165 1.57 -4.84 9.53
CA TRP A 165 1.50 -6.31 9.63
C TRP A 165 1.60 -6.82 11.07
N ASP A 166 2.49 -6.24 11.88
CA ASP A 166 2.62 -6.63 13.29
C ASP A 166 1.37 -6.25 14.09
N ALA A 167 0.83 -5.04 13.91
CA ALA A 167 -0.41 -4.61 14.54
C ALA A 167 -1.59 -5.52 14.16
N LEU A 168 -1.71 -5.85 12.87
CA LEU A 168 -2.74 -6.76 12.38
C LEU A 168 -2.61 -8.14 13.03
N LYS A 169 -1.41 -8.73 13.07
CA LYS A 169 -1.19 -10.03 13.70
C LYS A 169 -1.47 -10.02 15.20
N THR A 170 -1.05 -8.98 15.92
CA THR A 170 -1.34 -8.87 17.35
C THR A 170 -2.84 -8.83 17.57
N TYR A 171 -3.55 -7.96 16.85
CA TYR A 171 -5.00 -7.81 16.99
C TYR A 171 -5.77 -9.08 16.61
N LEU A 172 -5.43 -9.70 15.47
CA LEU A 172 -6.04 -10.97 15.06
C LEU A 172 -5.67 -12.14 15.98
N GLY A 173 -4.55 -12.07 16.69
CA GLY A 173 -4.13 -13.13 17.62
C GLY A 173 -5.05 -13.24 18.81
N GLU A 174 -5.63 -12.12 19.21
CA GLU A 174 -6.59 -12.03 20.31
C GLU A 174 -8.03 -12.30 19.84
N HIS A 175 -8.39 -11.84 18.64
CA HIS A 175 -9.79 -11.81 18.19
C HIS A 175 -10.16 -12.84 17.11
N CYS A 176 -9.20 -13.31 16.32
CA CYS A 176 -9.43 -14.24 15.21
C CYS A 176 -8.17 -15.10 14.90
N PRO A 177 -7.79 -16.03 15.79
CA PRO A 177 -6.53 -16.78 15.66
C PRO A 177 -6.44 -17.63 14.38
N ARG A 178 -7.59 -18.08 13.86
CA ARG A 178 -7.69 -18.84 12.61
C ARG A 178 -7.17 -18.05 11.40
N MET A 179 -7.36 -16.73 11.38
CA MET A 179 -6.87 -15.90 10.28
C MET A 179 -5.34 -15.90 10.22
N ILE A 180 -4.66 -15.91 11.38
CA ILE A 180 -3.19 -15.91 11.42
C ILE A 180 -2.60 -17.18 10.81
N SER A 181 -3.20 -18.34 11.05
CA SER A 181 -2.67 -19.61 10.53
C SER A 181 -2.75 -19.73 9.01
N SER A 182 -3.56 -18.87 8.36
CA SER A 182 -3.68 -18.78 6.92
C SER A 182 -2.64 -17.87 6.26
N LEU A 183 -1.98 -16.98 7.03
CA LEU A 183 -0.95 -16.08 6.51
C LEU A 183 0.28 -16.88 6.06
N LYS A 184 0.76 -16.59 4.85
CA LYS A 184 1.98 -17.23 4.34
C LYS A 184 3.22 -16.49 4.85
N ALA A 185 4.33 -17.20 4.96
CA ALA A 185 5.62 -16.60 5.26
C ALA A 185 6.04 -15.64 4.15
N GLY A 186 6.97 -14.74 4.45
CA GLY A 186 7.54 -13.83 3.47
C GLY A 186 8.26 -14.56 2.33
N VAL A 187 8.22 -13.98 1.15
CA VAL A 187 8.92 -14.48 -0.05
C VAL A 187 10.35 -13.95 -0.12
N GLN A 188 11.25 -14.63 -0.84
CA GLN A 188 12.63 -14.17 -1.06
C GLN A 188 12.73 -13.19 -2.24
N GLU A 189 13.84 -12.45 -2.34
CA GLU A 189 14.03 -11.46 -3.41
C GLU A 189 14.14 -12.15 -4.78
N GLU A 190 14.79 -13.31 -4.83
CA GLU A 190 15.04 -14.11 -6.04
C GLU A 190 13.71 -14.58 -6.65
N ASP A 191 12.80 -15.08 -5.81
CA ASP A 191 11.47 -15.51 -6.24
C ASP A 191 10.69 -14.32 -6.82
N LEU A 192 10.71 -13.16 -6.15
CA LEU A 192 10.07 -11.95 -6.67
C LEU A 192 10.65 -11.50 -8.01
N ASN A 193 11.96 -11.68 -8.23
CA ASN A 193 12.61 -11.37 -9.50
C ASN A 193 12.15 -12.35 -10.60
N ALA A 194 12.09 -13.64 -10.30
CA ALA A 194 11.56 -14.65 -11.22
C ALA A 194 10.10 -14.39 -11.61
N ILE A 195 9.28 -13.89 -10.67
CA ILE A 195 7.90 -13.47 -10.97
C ILE A 195 7.88 -12.31 -11.96
N GLU A 196 8.66 -11.25 -11.71
CA GLU A 196 8.73 -10.07 -12.60
C GLU A 196 9.17 -10.45 -14.01
N GLU A 197 10.14 -11.36 -14.12
CA GLU A 197 10.58 -11.93 -15.40
C GLU A 197 9.45 -12.71 -16.09
N ARG A 198 8.72 -13.55 -15.34
CA ARG A 198 7.59 -14.33 -15.86
C ARG A 198 6.45 -13.46 -16.40
N ILE A 199 6.06 -12.43 -15.64
CA ILE A 199 4.96 -11.54 -16.06
C ILE A 199 5.42 -10.46 -17.05
N ASN A 200 6.74 -10.27 -17.19
CA ASN A 200 7.40 -9.21 -17.95
C ASN A 200 6.92 -7.80 -17.53
N SER A 201 6.88 -7.56 -16.22
CA SER A 201 6.49 -6.28 -15.62
C SER A 201 7.11 -6.13 -14.23
N LYS A 202 7.32 -4.88 -13.80
CA LYS A 202 7.94 -4.55 -12.51
C LYS A 202 6.90 -4.36 -11.44
N LEU A 203 7.03 -5.08 -10.33
CA LEU A 203 6.18 -4.92 -9.16
C LEU A 203 6.56 -3.64 -8.40
N PRO A 204 5.60 -2.90 -7.85
CA PRO A 204 5.87 -1.75 -6.99
C PRO A 204 6.67 -2.14 -5.75
N ASP A 205 7.60 -1.28 -5.32
CA ASP A 205 8.51 -1.58 -4.20
C ASP A 205 7.76 -1.75 -2.87
N ASP A 206 6.65 -1.05 -2.67
CA ASP A 206 5.81 -1.23 -1.50
C ASP A 206 5.08 -2.57 -1.47
N TYR A 207 4.56 -3.02 -2.62
CA TYR A 207 3.94 -4.32 -2.74
C TYR A 207 4.97 -5.45 -2.52
N ARG A 208 6.14 -5.36 -3.16
CA ARG A 208 7.27 -6.29 -2.94
C ARG A 208 7.66 -6.34 -1.47
N CYS A 209 7.80 -5.17 -0.84
CA CYS A 209 8.13 -5.07 0.58
C CYS A 209 7.09 -5.79 1.45
N SER A 210 5.80 -5.64 1.15
CA SER A 210 4.76 -6.35 1.88
C SER A 210 4.87 -7.87 1.71
N LEU A 211 5.11 -8.35 0.48
CA LEU A 211 5.29 -9.76 0.18
C LEU A 211 6.53 -10.36 0.89
N ARG A 212 7.63 -9.60 1.01
CA ARG A 212 8.81 -9.99 1.81
C ARG A 212 8.47 -10.18 3.30
N ILE A 213 7.42 -9.55 3.81
CA ILE A 213 6.96 -9.70 5.19
C ILE A 213 5.97 -10.88 5.29
N HIS A 214 4.94 -10.89 4.45
CA HIS A 214 3.94 -11.95 4.32
C HIS A 214 3.50 -12.09 2.86
N ASN A 215 3.71 -13.28 2.27
CA ASN A 215 3.33 -13.58 0.89
C ASN A 215 1.83 -13.87 0.75
N GLY A 216 0.99 -12.92 1.12
CA GLY A 216 -0.47 -13.07 1.11
C GLY A 216 -0.97 -14.15 2.07
N GLN A 217 -2.07 -14.77 1.68
CA GLN A 217 -2.81 -15.76 2.45
C GLN A 217 -2.99 -17.04 1.63
N LYS A 218 -3.16 -18.17 2.31
CA LYS A 218 -3.77 -19.36 1.69
C LYS A 218 -5.22 -19.02 1.33
N LEU A 219 -5.67 -19.44 0.15
CA LEU A 219 -7.06 -19.28 -0.27
C LEU A 219 -7.99 -20.09 0.65
N VAL A 220 -8.62 -19.41 1.61
CA VAL A 220 -9.50 -20.02 2.61
C VAL A 220 -10.67 -19.07 2.92
N VAL A 221 -11.75 -19.61 3.45
CA VAL A 221 -12.89 -18.79 3.90
C VAL A 221 -12.96 -18.84 5.43
N PRO A 222 -12.96 -17.71 6.13
CA PRO A 222 -12.96 -16.33 5.63
C PRO A 222 -11.58 -15.84 5.13
N GLY A 223 -11.60 -14.94 4.15
CA GLY A 223 -10.42 -14.28 3.61
C GLY A 223 -9.98 -13.06 4.44
N LEU A 224 -8.69 -12.76 4.38
CA LEU A 224 -8.02 -11.71 5.17
C LEU A 224 -8.52 -10.31 4.83
N MET A 225 -8.95 -10.06 3.58
CA MET A 225 -9.44 -8.76 3.12
C MET A 225 -10.91 -8.55 3.44
N GLY A 226 -11.46 -9.37 4.33
CA GLY A 226 -12.74 -9.18 4.96
C GLY A 226 -13.92 -9.74 4.17
N SER A 227 -15.00 -9.89 4.92
CA SER A 227 -16.26 -10.45 4.49
C SER A 227 -17.36 -9.41 4.43
N MET A 228 -18.41 -9.76 3.70
CA MET A 228 -19.67 -9.05 3.67
C MET A 228 -20.79 -10.07 3.44
N ALA A 229 -21.93 -9.86 4.08
CA ALA A 229 -23.08 -10.74 3.96
C ALA A 229 -24.39 -9.95 3.84
N LEU A 230 -25.22 -10.39 2.91
CA LEU A 230 -26.62 -10.02 2.69
C LEU A 230 -27.44 -11.31 2.67
N SER A 231 -28.77 -11.19 2.66
CA SER A 231 -29.68 -12.34 2.68
C SER A 231 -29.43 -13.35 1.55
N ASN A 232 -29.04 -12.88 0.37
CA ASN A 232 -28.79 -13.70 -0.83
C ASN A 232 -27.38 -13.53 -1.41
N HIS A 233 -26.48 -12.83 -0.72
CA HIS A 233 -25.14 -12.53 -1.23
C HIS A 233 -24.09 -12.62 -0.14
N TYR A 234 -23.02 -13.35 -0.39
CA TYR A 234 -21.90 -13.46 0.53
C TYR A 234 -20.58 -13.31 -0.23
N ARG A 235 -19.69 -12.52 0.34
CA ARG A 235 -18.36 -12.28 -0.18
C ARG A 235 -17.36 -12.37 0.96
N SER A 236 -16.21 -12.96 0.66
CA SER A 236 -15.05 -12.99 1.55
C SER A 236 -13.81 -12.97 0.67
N GLU A 237 -12.99 -11.92 0.80
CA GLU A 237 -11.83 -11.70 -0.07
C GLU A 237 -10.53 -12.16 0.60
N ASP A 238 -9.79 -13.01 -0.09
CA ASP A 238 -8.43 -13.40 0.27
C ASP A 238 -7.41 -12.37 -0.26
N LEU A 239 -6.32 -12.15 0.50
CA LEU A 239 -5.14 -11.45 -0.02
C LEU A 239 -4.26 -12.45 -0.76
N LEU A 240 -4.06 -12.26 -2.06
CA LEU A 240 -3.37 -13.23 -2.89
C LEU A 240 -1.86 -13.30 -2.59
N ASP A 241 -1.32 -14.51 -2.65
CA ASP A 241 0.12 -14.70 -2.76
C ASP A 241 0.61 -14.35 -4.17
N VAL A 242 1.91 -14.07 -4.28
CA VAL A 242 2.52 -13.55 -5.51
C VAL A 242 2.43 -14.53 -6.69
N ASP A 243 2.45 -15.84 -6.44
CA ASP A 243 2.35 -16.83 -7.50
C ASP A 243 0.94 -16.89 -8.08
N THR A 244 -0.05 -16.93 -7.19
CA THR A 244 -1.47 -16.88 -7.57
C THR A 244 -1.79 -15.58 -8.29
N ALA A 245 -1.32 -14.44 -7.77
CA ALA A 245 -1.47 -13.13 -8.39
C ALA A 245 -0.86 -13.12 -9.81
N ALA A 246 0.36 -13.64 -9.97
CA ALA A 246 1.04 -13.70 -11.26
C ALA A 246 0.33 -14.61 -12.26
N GLY A 247 -0.25 -15.72 -11.81
CA GLY A 247 -1.10 -16.58 -12.64
C GLY A 247 -2.36 -15.87 -13.16
N GLY A 248 -2.87 -14.90 -12.39
CA GLY A 248 -4.01 -14.06 -12.78
C GLY A 248 -3.63 -12.76 -13.50
N TYR A 249 -2.36 -12.54 -13.83
CA TYR A 249 -1.90 -11.30 -14.48
C TYR A 249 -2.58 -11.07 -15.83
N GLN A 250 -3.11 -9.86 -16.04
CA GLN A 250 -3.97 -9.54 -17.17
C GLN A 250 -3.19 -8.81 -18.28
N ARG A 251 -3.39 -9.29 -19.51
CA ARG A 251 -2.89 -8.67 -20.77
C ARG A 251 -4.01 -8.35 -21.77
N ARG A 252 -5.27 -8.60 -21.37
CA ARG A 252 -6.43 -8.32 -22.19
C ARG A 252 -6.75 -6.82 -22.19
N ILE A 253 -7.38 -6.37 -23.25
CA ILE A 253 -7.94 -5.02 -23.35
C ILE A 253 -8.87 -4.76 -22.15
N GLY A 254 -8.75 -3.57 -21.55
CA GLY A 254 -9.51 -3.13 -20.37
C GLY A 254 -8.83 -3.44 -19.03
N LEU A 255 -7.97 -4.47 -18.97
CA LEU A 255 -7.17 -4.81 -17.78
C LEU A 255 -5.70 -5.00 -18.13
N ASN A 256 -5.21 -4.35 -19.18
CA ASN A 256 -3.83 -4.56 -19.59
C ASN A 256 -2.86 -4.14 -18.47
N GLN A 257 -1.85 -4.96 -18.24
CA GLN A 257 -0.83 -4.80 -17.18
C GLN A 257 -1.40 -4.67 -15.75
N CYS A 258 -2.50 -5.37 -15.47
CA CYS A 258 -3.12 -5.39 -14.15
C CYS A 258 -2.88 -6.73 -13.44
N LEU A 259 -2.51 -6.66 -12.17
CA LEU A 259 -2.25 -7.82 -11.33
C LEU A 259 -3.37 -7.97 -10.29
N PRO A 260 -4.11 -9.09 -10.22
CA PRO A 260 -5.06 -9.29 -9.14
C PRO A 260 -4.29 -9.45 -7.83
N ILE A 261 -4.68 -8.69 -6.80
CA ILE A 261 -4.06 -8.75 -5.46
C ILE A 261 -5.03 -9.27 -4.40
N THR A 262 -6.33 -9.31 -4.70
CA THR A 262 -7.33 -9.99 -3.88
C THR A 262 -8.18 -10.91 -4.74
N PHE A 263 -8.84 -11.89 -4.11
CA PHE A 263 -9.82 -12.74 -4.79
C PHE A 263 -10.92 -13.18 -3.84
N CYS A 264 -12.17 -13.15 -4.30
CA CYS A 264 -13.31 -13.73 -3.62
C CYS A 264 -13.77 -14.99 -4.34
N ILE A 265 -13.66 -16.15 -3.70
CA ILE A 265 -14.07 -17.45 -4.27
C ILE A 265 -15.57 -17.50 -4.57
N HIS A 266 -16.40 -16.83 -3.76
CA HIS A 266 -17.85 -16.87 -3.88
C HIS A 266 -18.38 -16.08 -5.07
N THR A 267 -17.74 -14.96 -5.42
CA THR A 267 -18.23 -14.03 -6.43
C THR A 267 -17.31 -13.90 -7.64
N GLY A 268 -16.09 -14.44 -7.57
CA GLY A 268 -15.04 -14.22 -8.58
C GLY A 268 -14.47 -12.80 -8.59
N LEU A 269 -14.90 -11.94 -7.66
CA LEU A 269 -14.45 -10.54 -7.58
C LEU A 269 -12.98 -10.47 -7.20
N SER A 270 -12.24 -9.56 -7.83
CA SER A 270 -10.84 -9.27 -7.53
C SER A 270 -10.60 -7.76 -7.50
N GLN A 271 -9.71 -7.31 -6.62
CA GLN A 271 -9.06 -6.01 -6.75
C GLN A 271 -7.79 -6.17 -7.57
N TYR A 272 -7.57 -5.25 -8.51
CA TYR A 272 -6.42 -5.22 -9.39
C TYR A 272 -5.48 -4.09 -9.01
N LEU A 273 -4.18 -4.36 -9.07
CA LEU A 273 -3.09 -3.40 -8.99
C LEU A 273 -2.58 -3.09 -10.40
N SER A 274 -2.60 -1.82 -10.79
CA SER A 274 -2.05 -1.36 -12.06
C SER A 274 -0.52 -1.32 -12.02
N LEU A 275 0.15 -2.01 -12.95
CA LEU A 275 1.63 -2.04 -13.03
C LEU A 275 2.21 -0.99 -13.99
N ALA A 276 1.38 -0.32 -14.78
CA ALA A 276 1.81 0.72 -15.72
C ALA A 276 0.72 1.76 -16.00
N ASP A 277 1.14 2.89 -16.56
CA ASP A 277 0.26 3.97 -16.98
C ASP A 277 -0.35 3.64 -18.35
N VAL A 278 -1.38 2.78 -18.35
CA VAL A 278 -2.04 2.26 -19.57
C VAL A 278 -3.55 2.34 -19.44
N GLU A 279 -4.24 2.48 -20.57
CA GLU A 279 -5.72 2.50 -20.64
C GLU A 279 -6.36 3.53 -19.68
N GLY A 280 -5.70 4.69 -19.51
CA GLY A 280 -6.19 5.78 -18.65
C GLY A 280 -5.97 5.58 -17.15
N ARG A 281 -5.35 4.47 -16.73
CA ARG A 281 -5.01 4.21 -15.33
C ARG A 281 -3.63 4.75 -14.99
N CYS A 282 -3.43 5.11 -13.73
CA CYS A 282 -2.11 5.39 -13.18
C CYS A 282 -1.48 4.11 -12.59
N ARG A 283 -0.16 4.01 -12.71
CA ARG A 283 0.62 2.98 -12.04
C ARG A 283 0.41 3.04 -10.52
N ASN A 284 0.34 1.87 -9.90
CA ASN A 284 0.08 1.65 -8.47
C ASN A 284 -1.37 1.86 -8.01
N GLU A 285 -2.28 2.26 -8.90
CA GLU A 285 -3.70 2.30 -8.57
C GLU A 285 -4.24 0.91 -8.29
N ILE A 286 -5.06 0.83 -7.25
CA ILE A 286 -5.79 -0.38 -6.85
C ILE A 286 -7.27 -0.12 -7.05
N PHE A 287 -7.96 -1.04 -7.71
CA PHE A 287 -9.36 -0.83 -8.08
C PHE A 287 -10.14 -2.14 -8.21
N TYR A 288 -11.46 -2.05 -8.09
CA TYR A 288 -12.38 -3.07 -8.59
C TYR A 288 -12.75 -2.76 -10.03
N GLN A 289 -12.76 -3.78 -10.89
CA GLN A 289 -13.32 -3.66 -12.22
C GLN A 289 -14.85 -3.47 -12.14
N CYS A 290 -15.37 -2.59 -12.98
CA CYS A 290 -16.80 -2.39 -13.19
C CYS A 290 -17.06 -2.57 -14.70
N PRO A 291 -17.54 -3.73 -15.15
CA PRO A 291 -17.91 -3.92 -16.54
C PRO A 291 -18.98 -2.89 -16.93
N ASP A 292 -18.74 -2.11 -17.99
CA ASP A 292 -19.75 -1.23 -18.55
C ASP A 292 -20.85 -2.09 -19.19
N GLN A 293 -22.09 -1.96 -18.71
CA GLN A 293 -23.23 -2.74 -19.21
C GLN A 293 -23.80 -2.17 -20.51
N THR A 294 -23.39 -0.96 -20.89
CA THR A 294 -23.92 -0.18 -22.01
C THR A 294 -22.95 -0.10 -23.19
N THR A 295 -21.65 -0.30 -22.96
CA THR A 295 -20.62 -0.17 -23.98
C THR A 295 -20.18 -1.53 -24.53
N HIS A 296 -20.26 -1.68 -25.86
CA HIS A 296 -19.73 -2.86 -26.58
C HIS A 296 -18.21 -2.85 -26.74
N ASN A 297 -17.53 -1.75 -26.39
CA ASN A 297 -16.08 -1.63 -26.49
C ASN A 297 -15.39 -2.16 -25.21
N PRO A 298 -14.69 -3.30 -25.26
CA PRO A 298 -14.01 -3.87 -24.10
C PRO A 298 -12.86 -3.01 -23.55
N ALA A 299 -12.44 -1.94 -24.25
CA ALA A 299 -11.41 -1.00 -23.79
C ALA A 299 -11.94 0.05 -22.80
N ALA A 300 -13.26 0.30 -22.79
CA ALA A 300 -13.89 1.20 -21.84
C ALA A 300 -14.32 0.38 -20.62
N LEU A 301 -13.41 0.24 -19.66
CA LEU A 301 -13.69 -0.44 -18.39
C LEU A 301 -13.80 0.62 -17.29
N ASP A 302 -14.99 0.73 -16.72
CA ASP A 302 -15.22 1.55 -15.53
C ASP A 302 -14.54 0.92 -14.32
N MET A 303 -14.22 1.73 -13.31
CA MET A 303 -13.46 1.27 -12.15
C MET A 303 -13.85 1.98 -10.88
N PHE A 304 -13.86 1.23 -9.78
CA PHE A 304 -13.92 1.79 -8.43
C PHE A 304 -12.51 1.77 -7.84
N VAL A 305 -11.84 2.92 -7.86
CA VAL A 305 -10.49 3.08 -7.30
C VAL A 305 -10.56 3.03 -5.77
N THR A 306 -9.80 2.11 -5.16
CA THR A 306 -9.74 1.90 -3.71
C THR A 306 -8.41 2.31 -3.09
N GLY A 307 -7.38 2.58 -3.90
CA GLY A 307 -6.10 3.09 -3.42
C GLY A 307 -5.17 3.54 -4.53
N THR A 308 -4.18 4.38 -4.19
CA THR A 308 -3.16 4.89 -5.15
C THR A 308 -1.77 4.29 -4.93
N SER A 309 -1.61 3.48 -3.89
CA SER A 309 -0.42 2.68 -3.62
C SER A 309 -0.79 1.52 -2.70
N PHE A 310 -0.03 0.42 -2.77
CA PHE A 310 -0.25 -0.72 -1.90
C PHE A 310 -0.05 -0.36 -0.43
N SER A 311 1.00 0.44 -0.13
CA SER A 311 1.25 0.94 1.21
C SER A 311 0.04 1.68 1.79
N GLN A 312 -0.55 2.62 1.05
CA GLN A 312 -1.71 3.38 1.54
C GLN A 312 -2.91 2.45 1.74
N TRP A 313 -3.27 1.70 0.69
CA TRP A 313 -4.42 0.80 0.68
C TRP A 313 -4.38 -0.20 1.83
N PHE A 314 -3.25 -0.91 2.00
CA PHE A 314 -3.10 -1.93 3.03
C PHE A 314 -3.05 -1.34 4.43
N THR A 315 -2.31 -0.23 4.64
CA THR A 315 -2.24 0.36 5.99
C THR A 315 -3.55 1.00 6.44
N SER A 316 -4.33 1.56 5.52
CA SER A 316 -5.70 2.03 5.81
C SER A 316 -6.61 0.86 6.21
N TYR A 317 -6.55 -0.24 5.45
CA TYR A 317 -7.29 -1.46 5.77
C TYR A 317 -6.98 -1.96 7.19
N VAL A 318 -5.69 -2.10 7.51
CA VAL A 318 -5.24 -2.54 8.84
C VAL A 318 -5.72 -1.59 9.93
N GLN A 319 -5.67 -0.27 9.68
CA GLN A 319 -6.14 0.71 10.66
C GLN A 319 -7.63 0.53 10.98
N HIS A 320 -8.48 0.27 9.99
CA HIS A 320 -9.90 -0.01 10.23
C HIS A 320 -10.12 -1.32 11.00
N VAL A 321 -9.33 -2.35 10.75
CA VAL A 321 -9.41 -3.61 11.51
C VAL A 321 -9.02 -3.39 12.96
N VAL A 322 -7.85 -2.78 13.21
CA VAL A 322 -7.26 -2.65 14.55
C VAL A 322 -8.00 -1.61 15.41
N SER A 323 -8.62 -0.60 14.80
CA SER A 323 -9.47 0.38 15.52
C SER A 323 -10.84 -0.18 15.90
N GLY A 324 -11.23 -1.34 15.36
CA GLY A 324 -12.56 -1.91 15.53
C GLY A 324 -13.61 -1.35 14.58
N ASP A 325 -13.25 -0.42 13.67
CA ASP A 325 -14.15 0.08 12.63
C ASP A 325 -14.66 -1.09 11.76
N TYR A 326 -13.80 -2.06 11.44
CA TYR A 326 -14.20 -3.32 10.81
C TYR A 326 -14.44 -4.39 11.88
N PRO A 327 -15.71 -4.72 12.18
CA PRO A 327 -16.02 -5.64 13.27
C PRO A 327 -15.63 -7.07 12.95
N ILE A 328 -15.12 -7.76 13.96
CA ILE A 328 -14.93 -9.21 13.92
C ILE A 328 -16.19 -9.88 14.45
N ILE A 329 -16.82 -10.73 13.63
CA ILE A 329 -18.02 -11.49 13.98
C ILE A 329 -17.77 -12.95 13.63
N ARG A 330 -17.92 -13.87 14.60
CA ARG A 330 -17.72 -15.31 14.40
C ARG A 330 -16.39 -15.62 13.70
N ASP A 331 -15.30 -15.04 14.22
CA ASP A 331 -13.95 -15.17 13.67
C ASP A 331 -13.80 -14.70 12.21
N GLN A 332 -14.56 -13.71 11.78
CA GLN A 332 -14.40 -13.11 10.45
C GLN A 332 -14.40 -11.59 10.54
N ILE A 333 -13.52 -10.94 9.81
CA ILE A 333 -13.51 -9.49 9.66
C ILE A 333 -14.66 -9.12 8.72
N PHE A 334 -15.53 -8.21 9.11
CA PHE A 334 -16.55 -7.66 8.21
C PHE A 334 -16.25 -6.21 7.86
N ARG A 335 -16.32 -5.86 6.57
CA ARG A 335 -15.99 -4.51 6.07
C ARG A 335 -17.17 -3.53 6.16
N TYR A 336 -17.82 -3.45 7.31
CA TYR A 336 -18.82 -2.40 7.55
C TYR A 336 -18.15 -1.20 8.19
N GLU A 337 -18.18 -0.05 7.54
CA GLU A 337 -17.72 1.22 8.10
C GLU A 337 -18.80 1.79 9.00
N HIS A 338 -18.49 1.95 10.28
CA HIS A 338 -19.40 2.57 11.22
C HIS A 338 -19.38 4.09 11.02
N ASP A 339 -20.53 4.64 10.68
CA ASP A 339 -20.72 6.09 10.67
C ASP A 339 -21.03 6.54 12.11
N LYS A 340 -20.08 7.30 12.68
CA LYS A 340 -20.14 7.79 14.06
C LYS A 340 -21.23 8.83 14.27
N ASP A 341 -21.65 9.50 13.19
CA ASP A 341 -22.72 10.49 13.22
C ASP A 341 -24.10 9.81 13.06
N CYS A 342 -24.14 8.58 12.54
CA CYS A 342 -25.36 7.77 12.43
C CYS A 342 -25.58 6.87 13.67
N VAL A 343 -25.66 7.49 14.84
CA VAL A 343 -26.03 6.86 16.11
C VAL A 343 -27.25 7.56 16.70
N ALA A 344 -28.29 6.79 17.02
CA ALA A 344 -29.49 7.28 17.68
C ALA A 344 -29.67 6.57 19.01
N THR A 345 -29.63 7.33 20.10
CA THR A 345 -29.83 6.81 21.46
C THR A 345 -31.14 7.34 22.03
N THR A 346 -32.02 6.42 22.39
CA THR A 346 -33.16 6.66 23.28
C THR A 346 -32.76 6.32 24.72
N GLU A 347 -33.64 6.53 25.70
CA GLU A 347 -33.32 6.26 27.12
C GLU A 347 -32.90 4.80 27.39
N GLU A 348 -33.34 3.84 26.57
CA GLU A 348 -33.09 2.40 26.77
C GLU A 348 -32.31 1.72 25.62
N ILE A 349 -32.32 2.31 24.42
CA ILE A 349 -31.79 1.66 23.21
C ILE A 349 -30.86 2.61 22.47
N THR A 350 -29.65 2.14 22.15
CA THR A 350 -28.73 2.80 21.21
C THR A 350 -28.72 2.01 19.91
N ILE A 351 -29.08 2.68 18.82
CA ILE A 351 -29.04 2.15 17.46
C ILE A 351 -27.84 2.77 16.75
N SER A 352 -26.99 1.94 16.15
CA SER A 352 -25.88 2.40 15.31
C SER A 352 -25.92 1.74 13.94
N VAL A 353 -25.60 2.53 12.90
CA VAL A 353 -25.56 2.07 11.51
C VAL A 353 -24.13 1.93 11.04
N SER A 354 -23.86 0.89 10.27
CA SER A 354 -22.60 0.72 9.55
C SER A 354 -22.87 0.35 8.09
N THR A 355 -22.10 0.91 7.16
CA THR A 355 -22.30 0.74 5.70
C THR A 355 -21.19 -0.05 5.05
N SER A 356 -21.48 -0.76 3.97
CA SER A 356 -20.44 -1.37 3.13
C SER A 356 -20.81 -1.27 1.66
N PHE A 357 -19.84 -0.93 0.82
CA PHE A 357 -20.02 -0.77 -0.62
C PHE A 357 -19.82 -2.11 -1.36
N LEU A 358 -20.72 -2.43 -2.29
CA LEU A 358 -20.67 -3.64 -3.13
C LEU A 358 -20.28 -3.28 -4.58
N PRO A 359 -18.98 -3.25 -4.91
CA PRO A 359 -18.53 -3.00 -6.27
C PRO A 359 -19.12 -4.00 -7.29
N GLU A 360 -19.32 -5.26 -6.91
CA GLU A 360 -19.85 -6.28 -7.82
C GLU A 360 -21.34 -6.12 -8.16
N LEU A 361 -22.10 -5.37 -7.35
CA LEU A 361 -23.51 -5.05 -7.60
C LEU A 361 -23.71 -3.59 -8.03
N SER A 362 -22.61 -2.87 -8.22
CA SER A 362 -22.61 -1.46 -8.60
C SER A 362 -22.14 -1.27 -10.03
N SER A 363 -22.61 -0.20 -10.68
CA SER A 363 -22.20 0.23 -12.02
C SER A 363 -22.00 1.74 -12.08
N ILE A 364 -21.10 2.20 -12.95
CA ILE A 364 -20.91 3.63 -13.24
C ILE A 364 -21.79 4.04 -14.44
N HIS A 365 -21.89 3.19 -15.47
CA HIS A 365 -22.74 3.40 -16.63
C HIS A 365 -23.69 2.20 -16.86
N PRO A 366 -25.01 2.38 -16.63
CA PRO A 366 -25.63 3.52 -15.95
C PRO A 366 -25.21 3.59 -14.46
N PRO A 367 -25.31 4.76 -13.81
CA PRO A 367 -24.89 4.91 -12.42
C PRO A 367 -25.86 4.18 -11.49
N HIS A 368 -25.36 3.18 -10.78
CA HIS A 368 -26.08 2.41 -9.79
C HIS A 368 -25.11 1.98 -8.69
N TYR A 369 -25.27 2.50 -7.47
CA TYR A 369 -24.35 2.23 -6.36
C TYR A 369 -25.06 1.46 -5.27
N PHE A 370 -24.57 0.26 -4.99
CA PHE A 370 -25.18 -0.65 -4.04
C PHE A 370 -24.42 -0.64 -2.71
N PHE A 371 -25.16 -0.37 -1.64
CA PHE A 371 -24.64 -0.38 -0.27
C PHE A 371 -25.45 -1.35 0.59
N THR A 372 -24.78 -2.06 1.48
CA THR A 372 -25.41 -2.82 2.56
C THR A 372 -25.29 -2.07 3.88
N TYR A 373 -26.30 -2.23 4.72
CA TYR A 373 -26.33 -1.65 6.05
C TYR A 373 -26.31 -2.77 7.10
N ARG A 374 -25.61 -2.51 8.20
CA ARG A 374 -25.73 -3.27 9.44
C ARG A 374 -26.23 -2.33 10.52
N ILE A 375 -27.35 -2.70 11.11
CA ILE A 375 -27.96 -2.00 12.24
C ILE A 375 -27.64 -2.81 13.50
N ARG A 376 -27.16 -2.14 14.55
CA ARG A 376 -26.87 -2.73 15.86
C ARG A 376 -27.62 -2.03 16.95
#